data_AF-A0A2G6E1G5-F1
#
_entry.id   AF-A0A2G6E1G5-F1
#
_cell.length_a   1.000
_cell.length_b   1.000
_cell.length_c   1.000
_cell.angle_alpha   90.00
_cell.angle_beta   90.00
_cell.angle_gamma   90.00
#
_symmetry.space_group_name_H-M   'P 1'
#
loop_
_entity.id
_entity.type
_entity.pdbx_description
1 polymer ?
#
loop_
_entity_poly.entity_id
_entity_poly.type
_entity_poly.pdbx_seq_one_letter_code
_entity_poly.pdbx_strand_id
1 'polypeptide(L)'
;MLTDLQKRAAQAIVNVFETSEPRGNYGKVTILKGDKGHLTYGRSQTTLSSGNLYLLIKAYCGAENAQFGHALRYYLKRLLERDPSLDYAFPLHKLLSNAGSDPVMQEVQDQFFDRAYWDPAVKSAQAIGVTSALGTAVIYDSKVHGSWRRMRDRTDDEYGTVDAIGEDSWIAYYIGTRREWLATHHIPILRKTVYRMDSLFTLIQYKNWDLSLPFHVRGVRIDEGALEPPLPRVSAQEDHVRLLYLKSPYLRGDDVKDIQDALIRFGYDVKVDGIYGRETDEAVKRFQTTYRLKSDGIVGPVTLAYLDIL
;
A
#
# COMPACT_ATOMS: atom_id res chain seq x y z
N MET A 1 -26.35 7.88 2.64
CA MET A 1 -25.13 7.03 2.60
C MET A 1 -24.38 7.37 1.33
N LEU A 2 -23.05 7.45 1.39
CA LEU A 2 -22.24 7.72 0.20
C LEU A 2 -22.33 6.56 -0.79
N THR A 3 -22.30 6.88 -2.08
CA THR A 3 -22.14 5.88 -3.13
C THR A 3 -20.72 5.29 -3.13
N ASP A 4 -20.53 4.13 -3.74
CA ASP A 4 -19.19 3.54 -3.91
C ASP A 4 -18.25 4.44 -4.72
N LEU A 5 -18.78 5.18 -5.70
CA LEU A 5 -18.01 6.15 -6.46
C LEU A 5 -17.54 7.31 -5.58
N GLN A 6 -18.41 7.85 -4.73
CA GLN A 6 -18.07 8.90 -3.77
C GLN A 6 -17.06 8.42 -2.72
N LYS A 7 -17.20 7.19 -2.23
CA LYS A 7 -16.21 6.54 -1.37
C LYS A 7 -14.84 6.51 -2.05
N ARG A 8 -14.76 5.99 -3.28
CA ARG A 8 -13.50 5.90 -4.04
C ARG A 8 -12.90 7.28 -4.31
N ALA A 9 -13.73 8.27 -4.67
CA ALA A 9 -13.29 9.65 -4.87
C ALA A 9 -12.72 10.27 -3.58
N ALA A 10 -13.39 10.08 -2.44
CA ALA A 10 -12.92 10.54 -1.13
C ALA A 10 -11.60 9.86 -0.73
N GLN A 11 -11.49 8.55 -0.95
CA GLN A 11 -10.26 7.79 -0.69
C GLN A 11 -9.11 8.24 -1.60
N ALA A 12 -9.41 8.58 -2.85
CA ALA A 12 -8.42 9.05 -3.81
C ALA A 12 -7.77 10.38 -3.41
N ILE A 13 -8.52 11.30 -2.78
CA ILE A 13 -7.96 12.54 -2.23
C ILE A 13 -6.81 12.22 -1.26
N VAL A 14 -7.06 11.31 -0.31
CA VAL A 14 -6.05 10.92 0.68
C VAL A 14 -4.89 10.15 0.03
N ASN A 15 -5.17 9.24 -0.89
CA ASN A 15 -4.13 8.52 -1.62
C ASN A 15 -3.20 9.48 -2.40
N VAL A 16 -3.75 10.51 -3.04
CA VAL A 16 -2.96 11.57 -3.70
C VAL A 16 -2.10 12.33 -2.70
N PHE A 17 -2.58 12.57 -1.48
CA PHE A 17 -1.75 13.19 -0.44
C PHE A 17 -0.60 12.30 0.05
N GLU A 18 -0.80 10.98 0.10
CA GLU A 18 0.23 10.03 0.56
C GLU A 18 1.24 9.63 -0.54
N THR A 19 0.78 9.56 -1.79
CA THR A 19 1.54 8.92 -2.88
C THR A 19 1.52 9.66 -4.20
N SER A 20 0.75 10.74 -4.32
CA SER A 20 0.47 11.43 -5.58
C SER A 20 -0.27 10.59 -6.64
N GLU A 21 -0.76 9.41 -6.27
CA GLU A 21 -1.51 8.51 -7.16
C GLU A 21 -2.95 8.35 -6.64
N PRO A 22 -4.00 8.49 -7.48
CA PRO A 22 -5.40 8.38 -7.04
C PRO A 22 -5.75 7.05 -6.35
N ARG A 23 -5.15 5.95 -6.79
CA ARG A 23 -5.35 4.62 -6.19
C ARG A 23 -4.33 4.26 -5.13
N GLY A 24 -3.36 5.15 -4.93
CA GLY A 24 -2.17 4.89 -4.15
C GLY A 24 -1.28 3.82 -4.76
N ASN A 25 -0.16 3.56 -4.10
CA ASN A 25 0.83 2.60 -4.55
C ASN A 25 0.89 1.39 -3.60
N TYR A 26 0.21 0.31 -3.99
CA TYR A 26 0.09 -0.93 -3.21
C TYR A 26 1.43 -1.65 -2.99
N GLY A 27 2.41 -1.44 -3.87
CA GLY A 27 3.75 -2.02 -3.76
C GLY A 27 4.78 -1.11 -3.08
N LYS A 28 4.41 0.12 -2.70
CA LYS A 28 5.39 1.08 -2.20
C LYS A 28 5.97 0.63 -0.88
N VAL A 29 7.27 0.37 -0.88
CA VAL A 29 8.08 0.08 0.31
C VAL A 29 8.98 1.29 0.59
N THR A 30 8.92 1.83 1.80
CA THR A 30 9.66 3.04 2.18
C THR A 30 10.35 2.87 3.52
N ILE A 31 11.58 3.35 3.63
CA ILE A 31 12.26 3.63 4.90
C ILE A 31 12.46 5.15 4.99
N LEU A 32 11.79 5.82 5.92
CA LEU A 32 11.92 7.26 6.09
C LEU A 32 13.05 7.57 7.08
N LYS A 33 14.15 8.14 6.58
CA LYS A 33 15.32 8.50 7.40
C LYS A 33 14.93 9.49 8.50
N GLY A 34 15.14 9.11 9.77
CA GLY A 34 14.81 9.92 10.94
C GLY A 34 13.37 9.76 11.45
N ASP A 35 12.55 8.95 10.80
CA ASP A 35 11.24 8.55 11.29
C ASP A 35 11.34 7.33 12.22
N LYS A 36 10.49 7.28 13.25
CA LYS A 36 10.32 6.11 14.14
C LYS A 36 9.40 5.06 13.53
N GLY A 37 8.84 5.31 12.34
CA GLY A 37 7.98 4.41 11.57
C GLY A 37 8.62 3.06 11.22
N HIS A 38 9.96 3.03 11.05
CA HIS A 38 10.66 1.88 10.47
C HIS A 38 10.07 1.50 9.09
N LEU A 39 10.22 0.24 8.65
CA LEU A 39 9.67 -0.29 7.41
C LEU A 39 8.20 0.09 7.21
N THR A 40 7.92 0.72 6.07
CA THR A 40 6.59 1.21 5.70
C THR A 40 6.16 0.60 4.37
N TYR A 41 4.90 0.17 4.25
CA TYR A 41 4.41 -0.58 3.10
C TYR A 41 2.99 -0.20 2.67
N GLY A 42 2.77 -0.19 1.36
CA GLY A 42 1.45 -0.23 0.73
C GLY A 42 0.84 1.13 0.46
N ARG A 43 -0.36 1.13 -0.12
CA ARG A 43 -0.99 2.35 -0.68
C ARG A 43 -1.27 3.44 0.34
N SER A 44 -1.35 3.07 1.61
CA SER A 44 -1.57 3.99 2.73
C SER A 44 -0.46 3.91 3.78
N GLN A 45 0.72 3.40 3.39
CA GLN A 45 1.98 3.50 4.13
C GLN A 45 1.86 2.96 5.58
N THR A 46 1.47 1.70 5.71
CA THR A 46 1.38 1.00 7.00
C THR A 46 2.77 0.71 7.55
N THR A 47 3.03 1.03 8.82
CA THR A 47 4.37 0.99 9.41
C THR A 47 4.63 -0.26 10.27
N LEU A 48 5.89 -0.66 10.37
CA LEU A 48 6.37 -1.73 11.25
C LEU A 48 6.17 -1.36 12.72
N SER A 49 6.53 -0.13 13.11
CA SER A 49 6.50 0.29 14.51
C SER A 49 5.09 0.34 15.11
N SER A 50 4.07 0.59 14.29
CA SER A 50 2.67 0.55 14.72
C SER A 50 2.18 -0.88 15.00
N GLY A 51 2.83 -1.89 14.44
CA GLY A 51 2.34 -3.27 14.42
C GLY A 51 1.24 -3.53 13.39
N ASN A 52 0.73 -2.49 12.71
CA ASN A 52 -0.28 -2.67 11.66
C ASN A 52 0.30 -3.43 10.45
N LEU A 53 1.60 -3.28 10.18
CA LEU A 53 2.25 -4.02 9.10
C LEU A 53 2.15 -5.54 9.34
N TYR A 54 2.34 -5.99 10.58
CA TYR A 54 2.12 -7.40 10.94
C TYR A 54 0.67 -7.83 10.66
N LEU A 55 -0.32 -7.05 11.09
CA LEU A 55 -1.73 -7.41 10.93
C LEU A 55 -2.14 -7.51 9.46
N LEU A 56 -1.68 -6.57 8.63
CA LEU A 56 -1.91 -6.56 7.19
C LEU A 56 -1.27 -7.78 6.52
N ILE A 57 0.01 -8.04 6.78
CA ILE A 57 0.70 -9.18 6.19
C ILE A 57 0.13 -10.51 6.71
N LYS A 58 -0.28 -10.58 7.98
CA LYS A 58 -0.96 -11.76 8.53
C LYS A 58 -2.28 -12.03 7.80
N ALA A 59 -3.08 -10.99 7.55
CA ALA A 59 -4.34 -11.11 6.81
C ALA A 59 -4.08 -11.60 5.39
N TYR A 60 -3.11 -11.01 4.68
CA TYR A 60 -2.75 -11.42 3.32
C TYR A 60 -2.23 -12.87 3.28
N CYS A 61 -1.35 -13.25 4.22
CA CYS A 61 -0.89 -14.63 4.32
C CYS A 61 -2.04 -15.62 4.46
N GLY A 62 -3.10 -15.24 5.19
CA GLY A 62 -4.28 -16.05 5.45
C GLY A 62 -5.34 -16.03 4.35
N ALA A 63 -5.22 -15.19 3.33
CA ALA A 63 -6.16 -15.11 2.23
C ALA A 63 -5.94 -16.25 1.22
N GLU A 64 -7.01 -16.72 0.60
CA GLU A 64 -6.95 -17.70 -0.48
C GLU A 64 -6.28 -17.08 -1.71
N ASN A 65 -5.53 -17.88 -2.45
CA ASN A 65 -4.83 -17.48 -3.70
C ASN A 65 -3.81 -16.33 -3.56
N ALA A 66 -3.42 -15.96 -2.33
CA ALA A 66 -2.35 -14.99 -2.08
C ALA A 66 -1.01 -15.49 -2.62
N GLN A 67 -0.58 -14.96 -3.77
CA GLN A 67 0.56 -15.45 -4.55
C GLN A 67 1.87 -15.43 -3.74
N PHE A 68 2.06 -14.39 -2.92
CA PHE A 68 3.23 -14.19 -2.08
C PHE A 68 2.99 -14.57 -0.61
N GLY A 69 1.78 -15.03 -0.28
CA GLY A 69 1.36 -15.31 1.09
C GLY A 69 2.26 -16.34 1.78
N HIS A 70 2.65 -17.41 1.08
CA HIS A 70 3.55 -18.42 1.64
C HIS A 70 4.94 -17.85 1.97
N ALA A 71 5.52 -17.05 1.08
CA ALA A 71 6.84 -16.44 1.29
C ALA A 71 6.81 -15.36 2.39
N LEU A 72 5.74 -14.57 2.48
CA LEU A 72 5.62 -13.56 3.52
C LEU A 72 5.40 -14.16 4.92
N ARG A 73 4.90 -15.40 5.03
CA ARG A 73 4.75 -16.10 6.32
C ARG A 73 6.06 -16.23 7.08
N TYR A 74 7.21 -16.36 6.40
CA TYR A 74 8.52 -16.44 7.03
C TYR A 74 8.88 -15.20 7.87
N TYR A 75 8.30 -14.04 7.54
CA TYR A 75 8.57 -12.78 8.22
C TYR A 75 7.57 -12.46 9.33
N LEU A 76 6.46 -13.20 9.46
CA LEU A 76 5.38 -12.86 10.40
C LEU A 76 5.82 -12.75 11.85
N LYS A 77 6.72 -13.63 12.31
CA LYS A 77 7.23 -13.56 13.68
C LYS A 77 8.02 -12.26 13.92
N ARG A 78 8.93 -11.93 13.01
CA ARG A 78 9.76 -10.72 13.10
C ARG A 78 8.92 -9.44 12.94
N LEU A 79 7.91 -9.48 12.08
CA LEU A 79 6.93 -8.40 11.93
C LEU A 79 6.12 -8.19 13.22
N LEU A 80 5.69 -9.28 13.88
CA LEU A 80 4.99 -9.22 15.17
C LEU A 80 5.87 -8.63 16.27
N GLU A 81 7.14 -9.03 16.30
CA GLU A 81 8.16 -8.55 17.24
C GLU A 81 8.64 -7.12 16.92
N ARG A 82 8.21 -6.55 15.79
CA ARG A 82 8.62 -5.23 15.28
C ARG A 82 10.14 -5.11 15.15
N ASP A 83 10.77 -6.18 14.67
CA ASP A 83 12.22 -6.31 14.54
C ASP A 83 12.78 -5.23 13.59
N PRO A 84 13.57 -4.24 14.08
CA PRO A 84 14.05 -3.13 13.27
C PRO A 84 15.05 -3.56 12.19
N SER A 85 15.65 -4.76 12.29
CA SER A 85 16.51 -5.27 11.23
C SER A 85 15.76 -5.59 9.93
N LEU A 86 14.42 -5.60 9.94
CA LEU A 86 13.60 -5.67 8.74
C LEU A 86 13.71 -4.40 7.86
N ASP A 87 14.20 -3.28 8.40
CA ASP A 87 14.48 -2.07 7.62
C ASP A 87 15.55 -2.28 6.54
N TYR A 88 16.36 -3.34 6.68
CA TYR A 88 17.44 -3.67 5.75
C TYR A 88 17.25 -5.05 5.09
N ALA A 89 16.10 -5.69 5.30
CA ALA A 89 15.81 -7.00 4.74
C ALA A 89 15.36 -6.89 3.28
N PHE A 90 16.32 -6.72 2.36
CA PHE A 90 16.06 -6.57 0.93
C PHE A 90 15.12 -7.62 0.33
N PRO A 91 15.22 -8.94 0.67
CA PRO A 91 14.27 -9.93 0.17
C PRO A 91 12.82 -9.67 0.63
N LEU A 92 12.62 -9.17 1.85
CA LEU A 92 11.29 -8.80 2.32
C LEU A 92 10.76 -7.59 1.53
N HIS A 93 11.59 -6.57 1.31
CA HIS A 93 11.18 -5.37 0.59
C HIS A 93 10.72 -5.71 -0.83
N LYS A 94 11.47 -6.58 -1.50
CA LYS A 94 11.14 -7.09 -2.83
C LYS A 94 9.84 -7.90 -2.84
N LEU A 95 9.66 -8.81 -1.87
CA LEU A 95 8.42 -9.57 -1.73
C LEU A 95 7.20 -8.66 -1.50
N LEU A 96 7.32 -7.65 -0.65
CA LEU A 96 6.27 -6.66 -0.40
C LEU A 96 5.95 -5.85 -1.66
N SER A 97 6.99 -5.37 -2.35
CA SER A 97 6.85 -4.63 -3.60
C SER A 97 6.09 -5.45 -4.64
N ASN A 98 6.52 -6.70 -4.86
CA ASN A 98 5.89 -7.60 -5.82
C ASN A 98 4.47 -7.99 -5.40
N ALA A 99 4.23 -8.20 -4.10
CA ALA A 99 2.88 -8.45 -3.60
C ALA A 99 1.93 -7.29 -3.89
N GLY A 100 2.40 -6.06 -4.07
CA GLY A 100 1.54 -4.93 -4.44
C GLY A 100 0.80 -5.09 -5.78
N SER A 101 1.29 -5.93 -6.69
CA SER A 101 0.60 -6.23 -7.96
C SER A 101 -0.41 -7.38 -7.84
N ASP A 102 -0.39 -8.16 -6.75
CA ASP A 102 -1.34 -9.23 -6.50
C ASP A 102 -2.72 -8.63 -6.15
N PRO A 103 -3.79 -8.93 -6.92
CA PRO A 103 -5.15 -8.48 -6.61
C PRO A 103 -5.59 -8.84 -5.18
N VAL A 104 -5.16 -9.99 -4.65
CA VAL A 104 -5.48 -10.40 -3.27
C VAL A 104 -4.83 -9.48 -2.25
N MET A 105 -3.60 -9.02 -2.51
CA MET A 105 -2.94 -8.04 -1.64
C MET A 105 -3.63 -6.69 -1.73
N GLN A 106 -4.02 -6.25 -2.94
CA GLN A 106 -4.74 -4.99 -3.13
C GLN A 106 -6.04 -4.99 -2.32
N GLU A 107 -6.84 -6.06 -2.45
CA GLU A 107 -8.07 -6.23 -1.68
C GLU A 107 -7.81 -6.26 -0.17
N VAL A 108 -6.78 -6.97 0.29
CA VAL A 108 -6.43 -7.02 1.72
C VAL A 108 -6.03 -5.64 2.25
N GLN A 109 -5.26 -4.86 1.49
CA GLN A 109 -4.91 -3.49 1.86
C GLN A 109 -6.17 -2.61 1.93
N ASP A 110 -7.09 -2.76 0.97
CA ASP A 110 -8.35 -2.02 0.93
C ASP A 110 -9.22 -2.31 2.14
N GLN A 111 -9.50 -3.59 2.41
CA GLN A 111 -10.29 -4.00 3.57
C GLN A 111 -9.63 -3.63 4.90
N PHE A 112 -8.29 -3.65 4.97
CA PHE A 112 -7.56 -3.23 6.16
C PHE A 112 -7.79 -1.74 6.42
N PHE A 113 -7.59 -0.90 5.41
CA PHE A 113 -7.71 0.54 5.57
C PHE A 113 -9.15 0.99 5.76
N ASP A 114 -10.09 0.27 5.14
CA ASP A 114 -11.52 0.50 5.33
C ASP A 114 -11.90 0.34 6.81
N ARG A 115 -11.55 -0.81 7.40
CA ARG A 115 -11.84 -1.10 8.81
C ARG A 115 -11.09 -0.19 9.78
N ALA A 116 -9.83 0.13 9.47
CA ALA A 116 -8.97 0.89 10.36
C ALA A 116 -9.28 2.41 10.35
N TYR A 117 -9.69 2.95 9.21
CA TYR A 117 -9.79 4.42 9.03
C TYR A 117 -11.09 4.87 8.36
N TRP A 118 -11.54 4.23 7.27
CA TRP A 118 -12.72 4.68 6.53
C TRP A 118 -14.02 4.50 7.35
N ASP A 119 -14.32 3.30 7.81
CA ASP A 119 -15.56 3.03 8.55
C ASP A 119 -15.64 3.85 9.84
N PRO A 120 -14.54 3.99 10.62
CA PRO A 120 -14.51 4.92 11.74
C PRO A 120 -14.72 6.39 11.34
N ALA A 121 -14.29 6.81 10.15
CA ALA A 121 -14.52 8.15 9.63
C ALA A 121 -15.99 8.37 9.29
N VAL A 122 -16.58 7.47 8.51
CA VAL A 122 -18.01 7.50 8.16
C VAL A 122 -18.89 7.54 9.41
N LYS A 123 -18.61 6.67 10.40
CA LYS A 123 -19.32 6.68 11.68
C LYS A 123 -19.19 8.02 12.42
N SER A 124 -18.01 8.64 12.37
CA SER A 124 -17.80 9.94 13.03
C SER A 124 -18.47 11.08 12.29
N ALA A 125 -18.51 11.05 10.96
CA ALA A 125 -19.24 11.99 10.13
C ALA A 125 -20.74 11.94 10.45
N GLN A 126 -21.31 10.74 10.42
CA GLN A 126 -22.71 10.51 10.76
C GLN A 126 -23.05 10.96 12.18
N ALA A 127 -22.17 10.71 13.14
CA ALA A 127 -22.39 11.08 14.54
C ALA A 127 -22.48 12.59 14.78
N ILE A 128 -21.95 13.41 13.87
CA ILE A 128 -22.03 14.87 13.94
C ILE A 128 -22.88 15.47 12.81
N GLY A 129 -23.68 14.66 12.11
CA GLY A 129 -24.57 15.17 11.04
C GLY A 129 -23.88 15.53 9.72
N VAL A 130 -22.62 15.16 9.50
CA VAL A 130 -21.92 15.35 8.22
C VAL A 130 -22.34 14.25 7.23
N THR A 131 -22.83 14.66 6.06
CA THR A 131 -23.42 13.76 5.06
C THR A 131 -22.77 13.84 3.69
N SER A 132 -22.10 14.95 3.36
CA SER A 132 -21.44 15.13 2.06
C SER A 132 -20.22 14.24 1.88
N ALA A 133 -19.89 13.96 0.62
CA ALA A 133 -18.71 13.17 0.26
C ALA A 133 -17.42 13.92 0.62
N LEU A 134 -17.37 15.23 0.34
CA LEU A 134 -16.23 16.08 0.68
C LEU A 134 -16.06 16.21 2.21
N GLY A 135 -17.14 16.43 2.95
CA GLY A 135 -17.09 16.50 4.42
C GLY A 135 -16.57 15.19 5.01
N THR A 136 -17.05 14.05 4.52
CA THR A 136 -16.55 12.73 4.93
C THR A 136 -15.06 12.55 4.58
N ALA A 137 -14.61 13.03 3.42
CA ALA A 137 -13.20 12.98 3.02
C ALA A 137 -12.29 13.80 3.97
N VAL A 138 -12.75 14.98 4.41
CA VAL A 138 -12.03 15.82 5.40
C VAL A 138 -11.86 15.09 6.73
N ILE A 139 -12.92 14.42 7.20
CA ILE A 139 -12.91 13.64 8.44
C ILE A 139 -12.00 12.42 8.31
N TYR A 140 -12.06 11.74 7.16
CA TYR A 140 -11.23 10.59 6.85
C TYR A 140 -9.74 10.94 6.82
N ASP A 141 -9.31 11.97 6.07
CA ASP A 141 -7.91 12.44 6.09
C ASP A 141 -7.47 12.82 7.51
N SER A 142 -8.35 13.44 8.30
CA SER A 142 -8.07 13.83 9.68
C SER A 142 -7.86 12.64 10.61
N LYS A 143 -8.54 11.51 10.36
CA LYS A 143 -8.35 10.28 11.13
C LYS A 143 -7.10 9.54 10.72
N VAL A 144 -6.78 9.48 9.43
CA VAL A 144 -5.52 8.94 8.94
C VAL A 144 -4.34 9.69 9.55
N HIS A 145 -4.42 11.03 9.60
CA HIS A 145 -3.42 11.86 10.26
C HIS A 145 -3.46 11.77 11.80
N GLY A 146 -4.56 11.32 12.39
CA GLY A 146 -4.75 11.24 13.84
C GLY A 146 -5.08 12.56 14.55
N SER A 147 -5.43 13.62 13.81
CA SER A 147 -5.78 14.94 14.37
C SER A 147 -7.27 15.14 14.63
N TRP A 148 -8.13 14.21 14.18
CA TRP A 148 -9.60 14.35 14.19
C TRP A 148 -10.18 14.92 15.48
N ARG A 149 -10.02 14.23 16.62
CA ARG A 149 -10.66 14.63 17.89
C ARG A 149 -10.27 16.05 18.29
N ARG A 150 -8.96 16.34 18.30
CA ARG A 150 -8.43 17.64 18.72
C ARG A 150 -8.93 18.77 17.82
N MET A 151 -8.97 18.56 16.51
CA MET A 151 -9.40 19.60 15.59
C MET A 151 -10.91 19.81 15.65
N ARG A 152 -11.69 18.73 15.76
CA ARG A 152 -13.14 18.78 15.93
C ARG A 152 -13.50 19.60 17.17
N ASP A 153 -12.93 19.23 18.32
CA ASP A 153 -13.25 19.89 19.59
C ASP A 153 -12.89 21.39 19.54
N ARG A 154 -11.74 21.74 18.95
CA ARG A 154 -11.36 23.15 18.75
C ARG A 154 -12.32 23.90 17.84
N THR A 155 -12.75 23.29 16.74
CA THR A 155 -13.71 23.90 15.82
C THR A 155 -15.07 24.09 16.49
N ASP A 156 -15.54 23.08 17.24
CA ASP A 156 -16.79 23.15 18.00
C ASP A 156 -16.73 24.25 19.07
N ASP A 157 -15.61 24.35 19.82
CA ASP A 157 -15.41 25.34 20.88
C ASP A 157 -15.39 26.78 20.34
N GLU A 158 -14.83 26.99 19.14
CA GLU A 158 -14.62 28.33 18.56
C GLU A 158 -15.79 28.80 17.68
N TYR A 159 -16.38 27.89 16.89
CA TYR A 159 -17.37 28.24 15.86
C TYR A 159 -18.75 27.61 16.09
N GLY A 160 -18.87 26.63 16.98
CA GLY A 160 -20.10 25.86 17.22
C GLY A 160 -20.14 24.54 16.45
N THR A 161 -21.13 23.70 16.78
CA THR A 161 -21.29 22.35 16.22
C THR A 161 -21.96 22.37 14.84
N VAL A 162 -21.84 21.28 14.09
CA VAL A 162 -22.51 21.10 12.78
C VAL A 162 -24.01 21.40 12.86
N ASP A 163 -24.70 20.92 13.90
CA ASP A 163 -26.13 21.16 14.09
C ASP A 163 -26.47 22.65 14.27
N ALA A 164 -25.54 23.44 14.84
CA ALA A 164 -25.75 24.85 15.10
C ALA A 164 -25.46 25.74 13.89
N ILE A 165 -24.45 25.40 13.09
CA ILE A 165 -23.93 26.29 12.03
C ILE A 165 -24.02 25.72 10.60
N GLY A 166 -24.49 24.47 10.47
CA GLY A 166 -24.58 23.74 9.21
C GLY A 166 -23.25 23.10 8.78
N GLU A 167 -23.37 22.03 8.00
CA GLU A 167 -22.25 21.20 7.52
C GLU A 167 -21.22 22.03 6.73
N ASP A 168 -21.64 22.78 5.73
CA ASP A 168 -20.75 23.55 4.84
C ASP A 168 -19.86 24.51 5.63
N SER A 169 -20.45 25.28 6.55
CA SER A 169 -19.75 26.22 7.41
C SER A 169 -18.79 25.49 8.33
N TRP A 170 -19.27 24.44 9.01
CA TRP A 170 -18.47 23.68 9.97
C TRP A 170 -17.24 23.03 9.31
N ILE A 171 -17.40 22.43 8.12
CA ILE A 171 -16.28 21.83 7.39
C ILE A 171 -15.27 22.89 6.95
N ALA A 172 -15.73 24.07 6.49
CA ALA A 172 -14.83 25.17 6.15
C ALA A 172 -14.02 25.66 7.37
N TYR A 173 -14.68 25.85 8.52
CA TYR A 173 -14.00 26.22 9.77
C TYR A 173 -13.03 25.13 10.23
N TYR A 174 -13.43 23.86 10.19
CA TYR A 174 -12.57 22.73 10.55
C TYR A 174 -11.28 22.72 9.72
N ILE A 175 -11.38 22.90 8.41
CA ILE A 175 -10.21 22.99 7.53
C ILE A 175 -9.32 24.17 7.94
N GLY A 176 -9.90 25.34 8.22
CA GLY A 176 -9.18 26.52 8.71
C GLY A 176 -8.43 26.25 10.02
N THR A 177 -9.12 25.73 11.04
CA THR A 177 -8.55 25.35 12.34
C THR A 177 -7.38 24.38 12.18
N ARG A 178 -7.56 23.34 11.35
CA ARG A 178 -6.50 22.34 11.12
C ARG A 178 -5.33 22.90 10.34
N ARG A 179 -5.59 23.78 9.37
CA ARG A 179 -4.55 24.45 8.59
C ARG A 179 -3.65 25.31 9.47
N GLU A 180 -4.24 26.14 10.33
CA GLU A 180 -3.49 26.99 11.26
C GLU A 180 -2.68 26.16 12.25
N TRP A 181 -3.29 25.11 12.81
CA TRP A 181 -2.60 24.20 13.71
C TRP A 181 -1.40 23.51 13.05
N LEU A 182 -1.53 23.06 11.78
CA LEU A 182 -0.43 22.48 11.03
C LEU A 182 0.67 23.52 10.73
N ALA A 183 0.30 24.73 10.32
CA ALA A 183 1.25 25.80 9.98
C ALA A 183 2.11 26.23 11.17
N THR A 184 1.54 26.22 12.38
CA THR A 184 2.20 26.64 13.62
C THR A 184 2.75 25.47 14.44
N HIS A 185 2.62 24.22 13.97
CA HIS A 185 3.00 23.04 14.76
C HIS A 185 4.49 23.04 15.10
N HIS A 186 4.86 22.68 16.33
CA HIS A 186 6.28 22.58 16.72
C HIS A 186 7.09 21.51 15.95
N ILE A 187 6.44 20.55 15.28
CA ILE A 187 7.12 19.48 14.52
C ILE A 187 7.19 19.92 13.05
N PRO A 188 8.40 20.17 12.49
CA PRO A 188 8.54 20.76 11.16
C PRO A 188 7.96 19.90 10.02
N ILE A 189 8.01 18.57 10.13
CA ILE A 189 7.47 17.67 9.09
C ILE A 189 5.95 17.85 8.92
N LEU A 190 5.23 18.15 10.00
CA LEU A 190 3.78 18.36 9.96
C LEU A 190 3.42 19.66 9.24
N ARG A 191 4.24 20.72 9.38
CA ARG A 191 4.04 21.98 8.64
C ARG A 191 4.06 21.79 7.13
N LYS A 192 4.83 20.80 6.64
CA LYS A 192 4.86 20.46 5.21
C LYS A 192 3.55 19.87 4.69
N THR A 193 2.61 19.51 5.55
CA THR A 193 1.31 18.92 5.17
C THR A 193 0.16 19.94 5.09
N VAL A 194 0.44 21.24 5.33
CA VAL A 194 -0.56 22.33 5.23
C VAL A 194 -1.27 22.32 3.87
N TYR A 195 -0.58 21.98 2.79
CA TYR A 195 -1.15 21.91 1.43
C TYR A 195 -2.39 21.00 1.33
N ARG A 196 -2.54 20.01 2.24
CA ARG A 196 -3.72 19.14 2.25
C ARG A 196 -4.98 19.94 2.52
N MET A 197 -4.89 20.89 3.45
CA MET A 197 -6.00 21.77 3.81
C MET A 197 -6.28 22.76 2.69
N ASP A 198 -5.24 23.30 2.06
CA ASP A 198 -5.40 24.15 0.87
C ASP A 198 -6.13 23.40 -0.26
N SER A 199 -5.75 22.14 -0.49
CA SER A 199 -6.38 21.29 -1.53
C SER A 199 -7.85 20.99 -1.24
N LEU A 200 -8.19 20.69 0.01
CA LEU A 200 -9.58 20.45 0.41
C LEU A 200 -10.41 21.73 0.36
N PHE A 201 -9.82 22.87 0.74
CA PHE A 201 -10.48 24.17 0.66
C PHE A 201 -10.80 24.56 -0.79
N THR A 202 -9.90 24.25 -1.74
CA THR A 202 -10.19 24.43 -3.17
C THR A 202 -11.44 23.67 -3.62
N LEU A 203 -11.70 22.46 -3.10
CA LEU A 203 -12.92 21.72 -3.44
C LEU A 203 -14.19 22.39 -2.88
N ILE A 204 -14.11 23.04 -1.71
CA ILE A 204 -15.19 23.87 -1.16
C ILE A 204 -15.44 25.09 -2.06
N GLN A 205 -14.38 25.76 -2.53
CA GLN A 205 -14.51 26.91 -3.42
C GLN A 205 -15.21 26.54 -4.75
N TYR A 206 -14.97 25.32 -5.25
CA TYR A 206 -15.68 24.77 -6.39
C TYR A 206 -17.07 24.19 -6.07
N LYS A 207 -17.51 24.27 -4.81
CA LYS A 207 -18.77 23.70 -4.31
C LYS A 207 -18.93 22.20 -4.62
N ASN A 208 -17.82 21.47 -4.69
CA ASN A 208 -17.83 20.05 -5.06
C ASN A 208 -18.09 19.15 -3.83
N TRP A 209 -19.21 19.38 -3.15
CA TRP A 209 -19.59 18.65 -1.93
C TRP A 209 -19.84 17.16 -2.17
N ASP A 210 -20.36 16.82 -3.35
CA ASP A 210 -20.64 15.45 -3.77
C ASP A 210 -19.42 14.71 -4.33
N LEU A 211 -18.27 15.38 -4.49
CA LEU A 211 -17.09 14.86 -5.19
C LEU A 211 -17.40 14.36 -6.60
N SER A 212 -18.25 15.11 -7.32
CA SER A 212 -18.57 14.87 -8.71
C SER A 212 -17.30 14.90 -9.57
N LEU A 213 -17.17 13.90 -10.44
CA LEU A 213 -16.03 13.72 -11.34
C LEU A 213 -16.24 14.49 -12.65
N PRO A 214 -15.15 14.97 -13.30
CA PRO A 214 -13.78 14.94 -12.82
C PRO A 214 -13.47 16.12 -11.89
N PHE A 215 -12.50 15.95 -10.99
CA PHE A 215 -11.91 17.06 -10.23
C PHE A 215 -10.39 16.90 -10.10
N HIS A 216 -9.70 17.90 -9.54
CA HIS A 216 -8.25 17.87 -9.39
C HIS A 216 -7.85 17.99 -7.92
N VAL A 217 -6.82 17.24 -7.54
CA VAL A 217 -6.17 17.33 -6.23
C VAL A 217 -4.67 17.43 -6.48
N ARG A 218 -4.04 18.53 -6.07
CA ARG A 218 -2.60 18.77 -6.31
C ARG A 218 -2.15 18.59 -7.77
N GLY A 219 -3.01 18.99 -8.72
CA GLY A 219 -2.75 18.84 -10.15
C GLY A 219 -3.01 17.43 -10.71
N VAL A 220 -3.32 16.45 -9.86
CA VAL A 220 -3.74 15.11 -10.28
C VAL A 220 -5.22 15.14 -10.60
N ARG A 221 -5.59 14.76 -11.83
CA ARG A 221 -6.98 14.59 -12.25
C ARG A 221 -7.55 13.30 -11.67
N ILE A 222 -8.69 13.40 -11.00
CA ILE A 222 -9.49 12.29 -10.51
C ILE A 222 -10.73 12.21 -11.39
N ASP A 223 -10.85 11.12 -12.15
CA ASP A 223 -11.99 10.73 -12.97
C ASP A 223 -12.26 9.22 -12.83
N GLU A 224 -13.28 8.70 -13.52
CA GLU A 224 -13.66 7.29 -13.37
C GLU A 224 -12.51 6.34 -13.71
N GLY A 225 -11.80 6.60 -14.81
CA GLY A 225 -10.65 5.79 -15.22
C GLY A 225 -9.50 5.83 -14.21
N ALA A 226 -9.25 6.99 -13.58
CA ALA A 226 -8.26 7.10 -12.52
C ALA A 226 -8.63 6.31 -11.24
N LEU A 227 -9.91 6.03 -11.02
CA LEU A 227 -10.43 5.30 -9.86
C LEU A 227 -10.64 3.80 -10.12
N GLU A 228 -10.53 3.36 -11.37
CA GLU A 228 -10.68 1.96 -11.73
C GLU A 228 -9.36 1.17 -11.57
N PRO A 229 -9.45 -0.13 -11.19
CA PRO A 229 -8.37 -1.09 -11.45
C PRO A 229 -7.86 -0.90 -12.87
N PRO A 230 -6.53 -1.01 -13.14
CA PRO A 230 -6.15 -1.08 -14.54
C PRO A 230 -6.88 -2.31 -15.05
N LEU A 231 -7.62 -2.20 -16.16
CA LEU A 231 -8.07 -3.39 -16.85
C LEU A 231 -6.83 -4.29 -16.96
N PRO A 232 -6.91 -5.59 -16.61
CA PRO A 232 -5.78 -6.47 -16.82
C PRO A 232 -5.37 -6.24 -18.27
N ARG A 233 -4.16 -5.70 -18.49
CA ARG A 233 -3.70 -5.38 -19.82
C ARG A 233 -3.58 -6.71 -20.55
N VAL A 234 -4.63 -7.11 -21.25
CA VAL A 234 -4.55 -8.12 -22.29
C VAL A 234 -3.93 -7.43 -23.49
N SER A 235 -2.66 -7.07 -23.40
CA SER A 235 -1.88 -6.59 -24.54
C SER A 235 -0.43 -7.02 -24.42
N ALA A 236 -0.11 -8.01 -25.24
CA ALA A 236 1.20 -8.35 -25.81
C ALA A 236 2.31 -8.77 -24.82
N GLN A 237 2.65 -10.07 -24.92
CA GLN A 237 3.73 -10.78 -24.25
C GLN A 237 3.64 -10.81 -22.73
N GLU A 238 2.90 -11.83 -22.28
CA GLU A 238 3.21 -12.51 -21.04
C GLU A 238 4.71 -12.86 -21.00
N ASP A 239 5.54 -12.03 -20.37
CA ASP A 239 6.68 -12.54 -19.61
C ASP A 239 6.11 -13.22 -18.36
N HIS A 240 5.27 -14.24 -18.56
CA HIS A 240 5.05 -15.22 -17.51
C HIS A 240 6.40 -15.83 -17.29
N VAL A 241 6.99 -15.53 -16.13
CA VAL A 241 8.19 -16.21 -15.71
C VAL A 241 7.82 -17.68 -15.60
N ARG A 242 8.13 -18.43 -16.65
CA ARG A 242 7.73 -19.82 -16.77
C ARG A 242 8.38 -20.60 -15.63
N LEU A 243 7.61 -21.45 -14.96
CA LEU A 243 8.15 -22.30 -13.90
C LEU A 243 9.24 -23.21 -14.47
N LEU A 244 10.44 -23.10 -13.93
CA LEU A 244 11.56 -23.95 -14.34
C LEU A 244 11.73 -25.10 -13.36
N TYR A 245 11.64 -26.33 -13.86
CA TYR A 245 11.73 -27.56 -13.08
C TYR A 245 12.20 -28.71 -13.96
N LEU A 246 12.69 -29.77 -13.33
CA LEU A 246 13.15 -30.96 -14.05
C LEU A 246 11.98 -31.67 -14.75
N LYS A 247 12.02 -31.73 -16.08
CA LYS A 247 11.01 -32.45 -16.89
C LYS A 247 11.64 -33.06 -18.14
N SER A 248 10.89 -33.90 -18.86
CA SER A 248 11.30 -34.47 -20.15
C SER A 248 10.41 -33.94 -21.30
N PRO A 249 10.98 -33.37 -22.38
CA PRO A 249 12.39 -33.00 -22.53
C PRO A 249 12.78 -31.86 -21.57
N TYR A 250 14.07 -31.74 -21.23
CA TYR A 250 14.58 -30.69 -20.34
C TYR A 250 14.20 -29.30 -20.86
N LEU A 251 13.89 -28.41 -19.93
CA LEU A 251 13.66 -27.01 -20.25
C LEU A 251 14.97 -26.37 -20.71
N ARG A 252 14.87 -25.48 -21.70
CA ARG A 252 16.02 -24.77 -22.26
C ARG A 252 15.68 -23.31 -22.53
N GLY A 253 16.61 -22.40 -22.33
CA GLY A 253 16.43 -20.97 -22.60
C GLY A 253 17.40 -20.08 -21.83
N ASP A 254 17.34 -18.78 -22.09
CA ASP A 254 18.19 -17.79 -21.41
C ASP A 254 17.77 -17.59 -19.94
N ASP A 255 16.49 -17.74 -19.62
CA ASP A 255 15.98 -17.76 -18.25
C ASP A 255 16.56 -18.92 -17.39
N VAL A 256 16.90 -20.05 -18.03
CA VAL A 256 17.62 -21.15 -17.37
C VAL A 256 19.07 -20.75 -17.13
N LYS A 257 19.70 -20.03 -18.05
CA LYS A 257 21.07 -19.50 -17.86
C LYS A 257 21.10 -18.49 -16.73
N ASP A 258 20.11 -17.60 -16.64
CA ASP A 258 20.02 -16.60 -15.57
C ASP A 258 19.99 -17.26 -14.18
N ILE A 259 19.25 -18.38 -14.04
CA ILE A 259 19.24 -19.18 -12.81
C ILE A 259 20.58 -19.87 -12.57
N GLN A 260 21.17 -20.49 -13.60
CA GLN A 260 22.46 -21.15 -13.47
C GLN A 260 23.55 -20.15 -13.04
N ASP A 261 23.57 -18.95 -13.64
CA ASP A 261 24.45 -17.85 -13.26
C ASP A 261 24.18 -17.38 -11.83
N ALA A 262 22.92 -17.23 -11.43
CA ALA A 262 22.57 -16.88 -10.06
C ALA A 262 23.04 -17.94 -9.06
N LEU A 263 22.78 -19.21 -9.33
CA LEU A 263 23.23 -20.32 -8.48
C LEU A 263 24.76 -20.30 -8.30
N ILE A 264 25.53 -20.01 -9.35
CA ILE A 264 26.99 -19.81 -9.25
C ILE A 264 27.33 -18.63 -8.33
N ARG A 265 26.66 -17.47 -8.47
CA ARG A 265 26.85 -16.32 -7.57
C ARG A 265 26.58 -16.66 -6.10
N PHE A 266 25.63 -17.56 -5.85
CA PHE A 266 25.30 -18.07 -4.52
C PHE A 266 26.18 -19.26 -4.07
N GLY A 267 27.22 -19.60 -4.84
CA GLY A 267 28.24 -20.59 -4.47
C GLY A 267 27.91 -22.03 -4.83
N TYR A 268 26.93 -22.28 -5.70
CA TYR A 268 26.58 -23.61 -6.18
C TYR A 268 27.31 -23.92 -7.49
N ASP A 269 27.90 -25.12 -7.58
CA ASP A 269 28.55 -25.61 -8.79
C ASP A 269 27.49 -26.16 -9.78
N VAL A 270 27.27 -25.42 -10.86
CA VAL A 270 26.39 -25.78 -11.99
C VAL A 270 26.99 -25.26 -13.28
N LYS A 271 26.74 -25.95 -14.40
CA LYS A 271 27.12 -25.48 -15.73
C LYS A 271 26.08 -24.51 -16.28
N VAL A 272 26.54 -23.39 -16.86
CA VAL A 272 25.68 -22.42 -17.57
C VAL A 272 25.52 -22.83 -19.03
N ASP A 273 24.75 -23.89 -19.27
CA ASP A 273 24.46 -24.40 -20.62
C ASP A 273 23.04 -24.07 -21.11
N GLY A 274 22.25 -23.40 -20.26
CA GLY A 274 20.86 -23.06 -20.53
C GLY A 274 19.94 -24.27 -20.56
N ILE A 275 20.32 -25.40 -19.95
CA ILE A 275 19.52 -26.63 -19.86
C ILE A 275 19.19 -26.93 -18.40
N TYR A 276 17.90 -27.00 -18.07
CA TYR A 276 17.44 -27.36 -16.73
C TYR A 276 17.48 -28.89 -16.56
N GLY A 277 18.70 -29.40 -16.40
CA GLY A 277 18.99 -30.81 -16.18
C GLY A 277 19.02 -31.18 -14.69
N ARG A 278 19.41 -32.43 -14.40
CA ARG A 278 19.49 -32.95 -13.02
C ARG A 278 20.44 -32.13 -12.12
N GLU A 279 21.56 -31.66 -12.67
CA GLU A 279 22.54 -30.86 -11.92
C GLU A 279 21.93 -29.52 -11.45
N THR A 280 21.20 -28.83 -12.35
CA THR A 280 20.49 -27.59 -12.01
C THR A 280 19.37 -27.84 -11.00
N ASP A 281 18.59 -28.91 -11.17
CA ASP A 281 17.53 -29.29 -10.21
C ASP A 281 18.08 -29.55 -8.81
N GLU A 282 19.18 -30.28 -8.69
CA GLU A 282 19.83 -30.55 -7.41
C GLU A 282 20.39 -29.27 -6.77
N ALA A 283 21.01 -28.39 -7.56
CA ALA A 283 21.49 -27.10 -7.07
C ALA A 283 20.35 -26.20 -6.60
N VAL A 284 19.23 -26.15 -7.32
CA VAL A 284 18.02 -25.43 -6.92
C VAL A 284 17.46 -26.02 -5.62
N LYS A 285 17.38 -27.35 -5.49
CA LYS A 285 16.91 -27.99 -4.24
C LYS A 285 17.82 -27.70 -3.05
N ARG A 286 19.13 -27.69 -3.26
CA ARG A 286 20.10 -27.28 -2.22
C ARG A 286 19.92 -25.82 -1.86
N PHE A 287 19.82 -24.93 -2.85
CA PHE A 287 19.51 -23.52 -2.64
C PHE A 287 18.22 -23.33 -1.83
N GLN A 288 17.13 -23.95 -2.27
CA GLN A 288 15.85 -23.91 -1.59
C GLN A 288 15.96 -24.43 -0.15
N THR A 289 16.69 -25.53 0.08
CA THR A 289 16.94 -26.04 1.44
C THR A 289 17.72 -25.03 2.30
N THR A 290 18.80 -24.47 1.77
CA THR A 290 19.65 -23.47 2.46
C THR A 290 18.83 -22.25 2.89
N TYR A 291 17.95 -21.79 2.00
CA TYR A 291 17.06 -20.65 2.26
C TYR A 291 15.70 -21.04 2.88
N ARG A 292 15.55 -22.31 3.32
CA ARG A 292 14.35 -22.87 3.96
C ARG A 292 13.06 -22.72 3.14
N LEU A 293 13.19 -22.65 1.81
CA LEU A 293 12.11 -22.78 0.85
C LEU A 293 11.71 -24.25 0.73
N LYS A 294 10.55 -24.51 0.12
CA LYS A 294 10.16 -25.87 -0.26
C LYS A 294 11.18 -26.42 -1.28
N SER A 295 11.91 -27.46 -0.90
CA SER A 295 12.96 -28.10 -1.72
C SER A 295 12.34 -29.05 -2.75
N ASP A 296 11.59 -28.50 -3.70
CA ASP A 296 10.93 -29.27 -4.76
C ASP A 296 11.62 -29.15 -6.13
N GLY A 297 12.66 -28.32 -6.24
CA GLY A 297 13.38 -28.09 -7.49
C GLY A 297 12.59 -27.26 -8.50
N ILE A 298 11.51 -26.59 -8.06
CA ILE A 298 10.70 -25.71 -8.90
C ILE A 298 11.15 -24.26 -8.68
N VAL A 299 11.67 -23.65 -9.72
CA VAL A 299 12.00 -22.22 -9.75
C VAL A 299 10.78 -21.43 -10.20
N GLY A 300 9.98 -21.02 -9.21
CA GLY A 300 8.92 -20.01 -9.38
C GLY A 300 9.32 -18.64 -8.84
N PRO A 301 8.38 -17.69 -8.80
CA PRO A 301 8.65 -16.30 -8.41
C PRO A 301 9.35 -16.15 -7.05
N VAL A 302 9.05 -17.03 -6.08
CA VAL A 302 9.70 -17.04 -4.77
C VAL A 302 11.18 -17.42 -4.88
N THR A 303 11.50 -18.53 -5.56
CA THR A 303 12.89 -18.98 -5.76
C THR A 303 13.69 -17.92 -6.54
N LEU A 304 13.08 -17.29 -7.55
CA LEU A 304 13.70 -16.24 -8.35
C LEU A 304 13.94 -14.93 -7.59
N ALA A 305 13.03 -14.56 -6.69
CA ALA A 305 13.21 -13.42 -5.82
C ALA A 305 14.44 -13.61 -4.91
N TYR A 306 14.65 -14.82 -4.39
CA TYR A 306 15.83 -15.18 -3.59
C TYR A 306 17.13 -15.28 -4.42
N LEU A 307 17.05 -15.62 -5.71
CA LEU A 307 18.19 -15.68 -6.63
C LEU A 307 18.56 -14.30 -7.21
N ASP A 308 17.86 -13.23 -6.83
CA ASP A 308 18.03 -11.88 -7.37
C ASP A 308 17.87 -11.78 -8.89
N ILE A 309 16.95 -12.58 -9.44
CA ILE A 309 16.53 -12.53 -10.87
C ILE A 309 15.19 -11.79 -11.01
N LEU A 310 14.37 -11.88 -9.94
CA LEU A 310 13.28 -10.98 -9.53
C LEU A 310 13.58 -9.48 -9.61
#